data_AF-A0A2A9P078-F1
#
_entry.id   AF-A0A2A9P078-F1
#
_cell.length_a   1.000
_cell.length_b   1.000
_cell.length_c   1.000
_cell.angle_alpha   90.00
_cell.angle_beta   90.00
_cell.angle_gamma   90.00
#
_symmetry.space_group_name_H-M   'P 1'
#
loop_
_entity.id
_entity.type
_entity.pdbx_description
1 polymer ?
#
loop_
_entity_poly.entity_id
_entity_poly.type
_entity_poly.pdbx_seq_one_letter_code
_entity_poly.pdbx_strand_id
1 'polypeptide(L)' 'DFRPPWVYTTSRLLSYTIIPSIVVYSVFWHDFGDREHVFQPARRWLARQKAAFFTLSPDEQELLK' A
#
# COMPACT_ATOMS: atom_id res chain seq x y z
N ASP A 1 20.25 -30.61 14.32
CA ASP A 1 19.23 -30.16 13.35
C ASP A 1 19.75 -30.54 11.97
N PHE A 2 19.03 -31.37 11.20
CA PHE A 2 19.47 -31.96 9.92
C PHE A 2 18.93 -31.20 8.68
N ARG A 3 18.35 -30.01 8.89
CA ARG A 3 17.73 -29.27 7.80
C ARG A 3 18.80 -28.70 6.85
N PRO A 4 18.64 -28.87 5.53
CA PRO A 4 19.57 -28.30 4.56
C PRO A 4 19.70 -26.77 4.71
N PRO A 5 20.90 -26.18 4.48
CA PRO A 5 21.14 -24.74 4.64
C PRO A 5 20.16 -23.84 3.87
N TRP A 6 19.68 -24.31 2.71
CA TRP A 6 18.72 -23.57 1.88
C TRP A 6 17.39 -23.32 2.60
N VAL A 7 16.99 -24.19 3.53
CA VAL A 7 15.74 -24.02 4.29
C VAL A 7 15.77 -22.73 5.10
N TYR A 8 16.91 -22.41 5.73
CA TYR A 8 17.06 -21.19 6.52
C TYR A 8 17.13 -19.95 5.64
N THR A 9 17.83 -20.01 4.51
CA THR A 9 17.89 -18.87 3.57
C THR A 9 16.53 -18.59 2.94
N THR A 10 15.80 -19.63 2.53
CA THR A 10 14.44 -19.51 1.99
C THR A 10 13.48 -18.98 3.05
N SER A 11 13.53 -19.49 4.29
CA SER A 11 12.69 -19.00 5.38
C SER A 11 12.94 -17.51 5.66
N ARG A 12 14.21 -17.07 5.68
CA ARG A 12 14.54 -15.64 5.84
C ARG A 12 14.02 -14.82 4.67
N LEU A 13 14.24 -15.26 3.43
CA LEU A 13 13.77 -14.55 2.24
C LEU A 13 12.25 -14.41 2.22
N LEU A 14 11.53 -15.49 2.52
CA LEU A 14 10.07 -15.48 2.61
C LEU A 14 9.59 -14.53 3.70
N SER A 15 10.21 -14.57 4.88
CA SER A 15 9.84 -13.67 5.98
C SER A 15 10.05 -12.21 5.61
N TYR A 16 11.20 -11.88 4.99
CA TYR A 16 11.52 -10.52 4.58
C TYR A 16 10.71 -10.01 3.39
N THR A 17 10.05 -10.88 2.64
CA THR A 17 9.18 -10.47 1.51
C THR A 17 7.71 -10.48 1.90
N ILE A 18 7.24 -11.56 2.53
CA ILE A 18 5.83 -11.74 2.89
C ILE A 18 5.39 -10.74 3.96
N ILE A 19 6.17 -10.55 5.04
CA ILE A 19 5.76 -9.68 6.13
C ILE A 19 5.57 -8.24 5.65
N PRO A 20 6.53 -7.61 4.94
CA PRO A 20 6.32 -6.27 4.39
C PRO A 20 5.18 -6.21 3.37
N SER A 21 5.03 -7.25 2.53
CA SER A 21 3.94 -7.30 1.54
C SER A 21 2.56 -7.28 2.21
N ILE A 22 2.39 -8.04 3.29
CA ILE A 22 1.15 -8.04 4.09
C ILE A 22 0.91 -6.64 4.66
N VAL A 23 1.93 -5.99 5.24
CA VAL A 23 1.80 -4.63 5.78
C VAL A 23 1.33 -3.65 4.71
N VAL A 24 1.95 -3.65 3.53
CA VAL A 24 1.57 -2.77 2.41
C VAL A 24 0.15 -3.05 1.94
N TYR A 25 -0.22 -4.33 1.79
CA TYR A 25 -1.57 -4.74 1.41
C TYR A 25 -2.61 -4.26 2.44
N SER A 26 -2.32 -4.45 3.73
CA SER A 26 -3.18 -3.99 4.82
C SER A 26 -3.37 -2.48 4.78
N VAL A 27 -2.29 -1.70 4.59
CA VAL A 27 -2.38 -0.24 4.59
C VAL A 27 -3.21 0.28 3.42
N PHE A 28 -3.06 -0.27 2.21
CA PHE A 28 -3.60 0.37 1.00
C PHE A 28 -4.77 -0.36 0.31
N TRP A 29 -4.96 -1.67 0.54
CA TRP A 29 -5.97 -2.47 -0.16
C TRP A 29 -6.97 -3.17 0.75
N HIS A 30 -6.55 -3.64 1.92
CA HIS A 30 -7.44 -4.42 2.79
C HIS A 30 -8.63 -3.60 3.29
N ASP A 31 -9.82 -4.20 3.32
CA ASP A 31 -11.00 -3.55 3.88
C ASP A 31 -11.13 -3.88 5.37
N PHE A 32 -11.14 -2.84 6.22
CA PHE A 32 -11.29 -2.97 7.68
C PHE A 32 -12.74 -2.77 8.14
N GLY A 33 -13.68 -2.63 7.20
CA GLY A 33 -15.09 -2.39 7.46
C GLY A 33 -15.41 -0.93 7.77
N ASP A 34 -16.58 -0.70 8.35
CA ASP A 34 -17.23 0.62 8.37
C ASP A 34 -16.60 1.64 9.33
N ARG A 35 -15.67 1.23 10.19
CA ARG A 35 -15.05 2.12 11.19
C ARG A 35 -13.77 2.74 10.64
N GLU A 36 -13.49 3.98 11.06
CA GLU A 36 -12.24 4.68 10.73
C GLU A 36 -11.04 3.86 11.22
N HIS A 37 -10.22 3.37 10.29
CA HIS A 37 -9.01 2.63 10.60
C HIS A 37 -7.79 3.56 10.71
N VAL A 38 -6.78 3.18 11.49
CA VAL A 38 -5.54 3.98 11.67
C VAL A 38 -4.76 4.24 10.37
N PHE A 39 -5.02 3.45 9.32
CA PHE A 39 -4.39 3.60 8.00
C PHE A 39 -5.12 4.59 7.07
N GLN A 40 -6.28 5.13 7.48
CA GLN A 40 -7.04 6.09 6.67
C GLN A 40 -6.26 7.36 6.28
N PRO A 41 -5.40 7.97 7.13
CA PRO A 41 -4.57 9.10 6.72
C PRO A 41 -3.65 8.76 5.52
N ALA A 42 -3.02 7.59 5.52
CA ALA A 42 -2.17 7.13 4.41
C ALA A 42 -3.00 6.89 3.13
N ARG A 43 -4.21 6.32 3.26
CA ARG A 43 -5.13 6.12 2.14
C ARG A 43 -5.60 7.43 1.53
N ARG A 44 -5.98 8.42 2.36
CA ARG A 44 -6.36 9.76 1.91
C ARG A 44 -5.21 10.47 1.22
N TRP A 45 -3.99 10.33 1.73
CA TRP A 45 -2.81 10.84 1.05
C TRP A 45 -2.65 10.20 -0.34
N LEU A 46 -2.74 8.87 -0.46
CA LEU A 46 -2.63 8.18 -1.74
C LEU A 46 -3.75 8.59 -2.71
N ALA A 47 -4.98 8.75 -2.21
CA ALA A 47 -6.10 9.22 -3.01
C ALA A 47 -5.86 10.63 -3.57
N ARG A 48 -5.27 11.54 -2.78
CA ARG A 48 -4.85 12.87 -3.28
C ARG A 48 -3.77 12.78 -4.35
N GLN A 49 -2.79 11.89 -4.20
CA GLN A 49 -1.76 11.70 -5.25
C GLN A 49 -2.38 11.16 -6.54
N LYS A 50 -3.30 10.20 -6.44
CA LYS A 50 -4.04 9.68 -7.60
C LYS A 50 -4.88 10.77 -8.26
N ALA A 51 -5.60 11.57 -7.49
CA ALA A 51 -6.38 12.69 -8.02
C ALA A 51 -5.47 13.68 -8.74
N ALA A 52 -4.40 14.15 -8.09
CA ALA A 52 -3.45 15.09 -8.70
C ALA A 52 -2.82 14.59 -10.02
N PHE A 53 -2.68 13.27 -10.20
CA PHE A 53 -2.12 12.68 -11.42
C PHE A 53 -3.19 12.43 -12.50
N PHE A 54 -4.39 11.99 -12.12
CA PHE A 54 -5.44 11.57 -13.06
C PHE A 54 -6.53 12.62 -13.31
N THR A 55 -6.51 13.75 -12.61
CA THR A 55 -7.47 14.84 -12.80
C THR A 55 -6.75 16.12 -13.23
N LEU A 56 -7.45 16.95 -14.01
CA LEU A 56 -6.98 18.27 -14.39
C LEU A 56 -6.67 19.11 -13.16
N SER A 57 -5.59 19.88 -13.26
CA SER A 57 -5.27 20.93 -12.29
C SER A 57 -6.39 21.97 -12.23
N PRO A 58 -6.52 22.72 -11.13
CA PRO A 58 -7.54 23.78 -11.01
C PRO A 58 -7.49 24.77 -12.18
N ASP A 59 -6.29 25.12 -12.63
CA ASP A 59 -6.05 26.05 -13.74
C ASP A 59 -6.51 25.45 -15.09
N GLU A 60 -6.25 24.16 -15.32
CA GLU A 60 -6.75 23.46 -16.52
C GLU A 60 -8.27 23.29 -16.50
N GLN A 61 -8.89 23.16 -15.33
CA GLN A 61 -10.36 23.13 -15.21
C GLN A 61 -10.98 24.50 -15.53
N GLU A 62 -10.29 25.60 -15.23
CA GLU A 62 -10.75 26.96 -15.55
C GLU A 62 -10.74 27.22 -17.06
N LEU A 63 -9.79 26.66 -17.80
CA LEU A 63 -9.75 26.74 -19.26
C LEU A 63 -10.95 26.04 -19.96
N LEU A 64 -11.64 25.15 -19.25
CA LEU A 64 -12.81 24.42 -19.77
C LEU A 64 -14.15 25.05 -19.38
N LYS A 65 -14.17 26.11 -18.56
CA LYS A 65 -15.38 26.87 -18.19
C LYS A 65 -15.65 27.99 -19.19
#